data_AF-A0A2D9Z1U0-F1
#
_entry.id   AF-A0A2D9Z1U0-F1
#
_cell.length_a   1.000
_cell.length_b   1.000
_cell.length_c   1.000
_cell.angle_alpha   90.00
_cell.angle_beta   90.00
_cell.angle_gamma   90.00
#
_symmetry.space_group_name_H-M   'P 1'
#
loop_
_entity.id
_entity.type
_entity.pdbx_description
1 polymer ?
#
loop_
_entity_poly.entity_id
_entity_poly.type
_entity_poly.pdbx_seq_one_letter_code
_entity_poly.pdbx_strand_id
1 'polypeptide(L)'
;MNRISKLLAICCIAVLLAGCEEPTPEEIMKHVNATGMLTDKQAESLSKIENIDLSGLTSITNEQAEILSEVEILVFDGLTSITDEQAESFSSVWQLHLNGLPSITDEQAESLSKVRMLYISEALQPLIDKYKKQ
;
A
#
# COMPACT_ATOMS: atom_id res chain seq x y z
N MET A 1 -40.03 -21.77 7.69
CA MET A 1 -40.56 -20.39 7.72
C MET A 1 -39.38 -19.43 7.86
N ASN A 2 -39.17 -18.58 6.84
CA ASN A 2 -38.76 -17.17 6.88
C ASN A 2 -38.23 -16.62 8.24
N ARG A 3 -37.11 -15.91 8.35
CA ARG A 3 -36.52 -14.83 7.52
C ARG A 3 -35.02 -14.69 7.85
N ILE A 4 -34.11 -14.54 6.90
CA ILE A 4 -33.64 -13.27 6.33
C ILE A 4 -33.35 -12.18 7.39
N SER A 5 -32.07 -12.08 7.75
CA SER A 5 -31.35 -10.86 8.14
C SER A 5 -29.87 -11.09 7.81
N LYS A 6 -29.49 -11.05 6.52
CA LYS A 6 -28.94 -9.91 5.75
C LYS A 6 -27.71 -9.24 6.39
N LEU A 7 -26.60 -9.35 5.64
CA LEU A 7 -25.37 -8.53 5.61
C LEU A 7 -24.31 -8.77 6.69
N LEU A 8 -23.20 -9.39 6.29
CA LEU A 8 -21.82 -8.83 6.21
C LEU A 8 -20.85 -10.01 5.99
N ALA A 9 -20.62 -10.39 4.73
CA ALA A 9 -19.52 -9.89 3.91
C ALA A 9 -18.20 -10.64 4.15
N ILE A 10 -18.21 -11.96 4.05
CA ILE A 10 -17.03 -12.71 3.63
C ILE A 10 -17.55 -13.73 2.62
N CYS A 11 -17.18 -13.55 1.35
CA CYS A 11 -17.56 -14.44 0.27
C CYS A 11 -17.17 -15.88 0.61
N CYS A 12 -18.19 -16.66 0.93
CA CYS A 12 -18.20 -18.12 0.96
C CYS A 12 -17.90 -18.72 -0.43
N ILE A 13 -16.65 -18.70 -0.90
CA ILE A 13 -16.24 -19.66 -1.93
C ILE A 13 -15.19 -20.59 -1.34
N ALA A 14 -15.70 -21.68 -0.78
CA ALA A 14 -15.05 -22.97 -0.54
C ALA A 14 -13.98 -23.08 0.56
N VAL A 15 -14.39 -23.22 1.82
CA VAL A 15 -13.65 -24.09 2.78
C VAL A 15 -14.65 -24.79 3.69
N LEU A 16 -15.02 -26.03 3.36
CA LEU A 16 -15.75 -26.91 4.27
C LEU A 16 -14.88 -28.04 4.84
N LEU A 17 -13.60 -28.17 4.46
CA LEU A 17 -12.72 -29.26 4.92
C LEU A 17 -11.22 -28.89 4.78
N ALA A 18 -10.55 -28.44 5.85
CA ALA A 18 -9.10 -28.49 6.13
C ALA A 18 -8.75 -27.40 7.15
N GLY A 19 -7.73 -27.61 8.00
CA GLY A 19 -7.22 -26.54 8.86
C GLY A 19 -6.81 -25.33 8.02
N CYS A 20 -7.35 -24.15 8.33
CA CYS A 20 -6.93 -22.92 7.67
C CYS A 20 -5.55 -22.53 8.22
N GLU A 21 -4.50 -22.88 7.49
CA GLU A 21 -3.22 -22.20 7.65
C GLU A 21 -3.41 -20.74 7.21
N GLU A 22 -2.95 -19.79 8.02
CA GLU A 22 -2.93 -18.37 7.65
C GLU A 22 -2.10 -18.22 6.36
N PRO A 23 -2.55 -17.40 5.38
CA PRO A 23 -1.84 -17.27 4.11
C PRO A 23 -0.43 -16.71 4.35
N THR A 24 0.54 -17.25 3.61
CA THR A 24 1.92 -16.76 3.63
C THR A 24 2.01 -15.32 3.10
N PRO A 25 3.02 -14.52 3.50
CA PRO A 25 3.23 -13.19 2.94
C PRO A 25 3.29 -13.19 1.40
N GLU A 26 3.89 -14.21 0.79
CA GLU A 26 3.95 -14.37 -0.66
C GLU A 26 2.56 -14.58 -1.29
N GLU A 27 1.69 -15.38 -0.66
CA GLU A 27 0.32 -15.57 -1.12
C GLU A 27 -0.52 -14.30 -0.96
N ILE A 28 -0.31 -13.54 0.11
CA ILE A 28 -0.94 -12.24 0.33
C ILE A 28 -0.53 -11.26 -0.78
N MET A 29 0.78 -11.08 -1.03
CA MET A 29 1.27 -10.17 -2.08
C MET A 29 0.74 -10.57 -3.45
N LYS A 30 0.76 -11.87 -3.78
CA LYS A 30 0.21 -12.39 -5.04
C LYS A 30 -1.28 -12.09 -5.17
N HIS A 31 -2.06 -12.27 -4.10
CA HIS A 31 -3.48 -11.97 -4.10
C HIS A 31 -3.73 -10.47 -4.32
N VAL A 32 -3.07 -9.62 -3.55
CA VAL A 32 -3.20 -8.16 -3.64
C VAL A 32 -2.81 -7.67 -5.03
N ASN A 33 -1.72 -8.17 -5.60
CA ASN A 33 -1.30 -7.80 -6.96
C ASN A 33 -2.27 -8.25 -8.05
N ALA A 34 -3.03 -9.33 -7.82
CA ALA A 34 -4.04 -9.81 -8.76
C ALA A 34 -5.37 -9.08 -8.63
N THR A 35 -5.73 -8.61 -7.43
CA THR A 35 -7.04 -7.99 -7.16
C THR A 35 -7.01 -6.47 -7.08
N GLY A 36 -5.83 -5.90 -6.83
CA GLY A 36 -5.66 -4.48 -6.50
C GLY A 36 -6.26 -4.08 -5.16
N MET A 37 -6.54 -5.05 -4.27
CA MET A 37 -7.21 -4.81 -2.99
C MET A 37 -6.36 -5.34 -1.83
N LEU A 38 -6.08 -4.45 -0.87
CA LEU A 38 -5.42 -4.77 0.40
C LEU A 38 -6.42 -4.59 1.55
N THR A 39 -6.41 -5.51 2.50
CA THR A 39 -7.12 -5.38 3.78
C THR A 39 -6.15 -5.06 4.90
N ASP A 40 -6.64 -4.48 6.00
CA ASP A 40 -5.80 -4.07 7.12
C ASP A 40 -5.10 -5.28 7.76
N LYS A 41 -5.79 -6.43 7.86
CA LYS A 41 -5.17 -7.69 8.32
C LYS A 41 -4.05 -8.19 7.42
N GLN A 42 -4.19 -8.01 6.11
CA GLN A 42 -3.12 -8.33 5.17
C GLN A 42 -1.95 -7.35 5.34
N ALA A 43 -2.22 -6.06 5.52
CA ALA A 43 -1.19 -5.07 5.81
C ALA A 43 -0.43 -5.41 7.11
N GLU A 44 -1.13 -5.76 8.20
CA GLU A 44 -0.53 -6.20 9.48
C GLU A 44 0.33 -7.47 9.34
N SER A 45 -0.03 -8.35 8.41
CA SER A 45 0.74 -9.57 8.14
C SER A 45 2.00 -9.24 7.35
N LEU A 46 1.90 -8.33 6.38
CA LEU A 46 3.01 -7.90 5.55
C LEU A 46 3.97 -6.95 6.28
N SER A 47 3.52 -6.15 7.26
CA SER A 47 4.39 -5.23 8.01
C SER A 47 5.49 -5.91 8.83
N LYS A 48 5.46 -7.25 8.92
CA LYS A 48 6.45 -8.09 9.62
C LYS A 48 7.61 -8.53 8.74
N ILE A 49 7.62 -8.17 7.46
CA ILE A 49 8.69 -8.47 6.51
C ILE A 49 9.30 -7.20 5.95
N GLU A 50 10.53 -7.29 5.43
CA GLU A 50 11.33 -6.12 5.04
C GLU A 50 11.03 -5.61 3.62
N ASN A 51 10.54 -6.48 2.74
CA ASN A 51 10.42 -6.21 1.31
C ASN A 51 9.03 -6.59 0.82
N ILE A 52 8.28 -5.60 0.34
CA ILE A 52 6.92 -5.80 -0.16
C ILE A 52 6.81 -5.22 -1.57
N ASP A 53 6.31 -6.04 -2.49
CA ASP A 53 5.89 -5.60 -3.82
C ASP A 53 4.37 -5.74 -3.97
N LEU A 54 3.67 -4.61 -3.89
CA LEU A 54 2.24 -4.49 -4.18
C LEU A 54 2.00 -3.62 -5.42
N SER A 55 2.79 -3.80 -6.49
CA SER A 55 2.64 -3.03 -7.74
C SER A 55 1.27 -3.16 -8.43
N GLY A 56 0.45 -4.15 -8.06
CA GLY A 56 -0.94 -4.27 -8.53
C GLY A 56 -1.96 -3.53 -7.66
N LEU A 57 -1.57 -3.01 -6.49
CA LEU A 57 -2.45 -2.23 -5.61
C LEU A 57 -2.74 -0.86 -6.22
N THR A 58 -4.02 -0.54 -6.43
CA THR A 58 -4.43 0.72 -7.10
C THR A 58 -4.83 1.83 -6.13
N SER A 59 -5.12 1.49 -4.88
CA SER A 59 -5.49 2.43 -3.81
C SER A 59 -5.12 1.85 -2.44
N ILE A 60 -4.82 2.72 -1.49
CA ILE A 60 -4.52 2.36 -0.10
C ILE A 60 -5.27 3.30 0.86
N THR A 61 -5.59 2.83 2.07
CA THR A 61 -6.15 3.68 3.14
C THR A 61 -5.04 4.32 3.97
N ASN A 62 -5.36 5.34 4.77
CA ASN A 62 -4.38 5.95 5.68
C ASN A 62 -3.89 4.94 6.72
N GLU A 63 -4.80 4.14 7.28
CA GLU A 63 -4.46 3.08 8.24
C GLU A 63 -3.52 2.03 7.64
N GLN A 64 -3.76 1.61 6.38
CA GLN A 64 -2.86 0.70 5.68
C GLN A 64 -1.49 1.33 5.39
N ALA A 65 -1.46 2.62 5.04
CA ALA A 65 -0.21 3.34 4.84
C ALA A 65 0.61 3.45 6.14
N GLU A 66 -0.05 3.73 7.27
CA GLU A 66 0.56 3.74 8.61
C GLU A 66 1.08 2.35 9.02
N ILE A 67 0.30 1.29 8.79
CA ILE A 67 0.75 -0.08 9.09
C ILE A 67 1.99 -0.45 8.28
N LEU A 68 2.03 -0.06 7.00
CA LEU A 68 3.12 -0.43 6.10
C LEU A 68 4.32 0.52 6.18
N SER A 69 4.22 1.69 6.81
CA SER A 69 5.35 2.65 6.89
C SER A 69 6.55 2.14 7.69
N GLU A 70 6.37 1.10 8.48
CA GLU A 70 7.44 0.41 9.23
C GLU A 70 8.27 -0.56 8.36
N VAL A 71 7.86 -0.79 7.10
CA VAL A 71 8.56 -1.70 6.18
C VAL A 71 9.71 -0.97 5.50
N GLU A 72 10.84 -1.65 5.33
CA GLU A 72 12.05 -1.05 4.76
C GLU A 72 11.89 -0.72 3.26
N ILE A 73 11.38 -1.67 2.47
CA ILE A 73 11.24 -1.52 1.02
C ILE A 73 9.79 -1.77 0.60
N LEU A 74 9.17 -0.73 0.03
CA LEU A 74 7.80 -0.75 -0.48
C LEU A 74 7.78 -0.42 -1.98
N VAL A 75 7.15 -1.29 -2.77
CA VAL A 75 6.86 -1.05 -4.19
C VAL A 75 5.35 -0.94 -4.41
N PHE A 76 4.90 0.27 -4.75
CA PHE A 76 3.49 0.64 -4.92
C PHE A 76 3.25 1.31 -6.28
N ASP A 77 3.90 0.80 -7.33
CA ASP A 77 3.84 1.39 -8.67
C ASP A 77 2.45 1.35 -9.32
N GLY A 78 1.50 0.61 -8.76
CA GLY A 78 0.10 0.59 -9.19
C GLY A 78 -0.77 1.72 -8.62
N LEU A 79 -0.31 2.42 -7.57
CA LEU A 79 -1.10 3.49 -6.96
C LEU A 79 -1.24 4.66 -7.93
N THR A 80 -2.47 5.11 -8.13
CA THR A 80 -2.79 6.23 -9.04
C THR A 80 -3.01 7.55 -8.30
N SER A 81 -3.07 7.53 -6.98
CA SER A 81 -3.23 8.71 -6.12
C SER A 81 -2.84 8.36 -4.68
N ILE A 82 -2.38 9.35 -3.93
CA ILE A 82 -2.23 9.30 -2.47
C ILE A 82 -2.79 10.57 -1.83
N THR A 83 -3.07 10.52 -0.53
CA THR A 83 -3.40 11.70 0.28
C THR A 83 -2.13 12.32 0.87
N ASP A 84 -2.24 13.55 1.40
CA ASP A 84 -1.14 14.19 2.12
C ASP A 84 -0.76 13.39 3.38
N GLU A 85 -1.75 12.82 4.07
CA GLU A 85 -1.56 11.94 5.23
C GLU A 85 -0.80 10.66 4.86
N GLN A 86 -1.14 10.02 3.74
CA GLN A 86 -0.42 8.83 3.25
C GLN A 86 1.03 9.16 2.86
N ALA A 87 1.26 10.31 2.23
CA ALA A 87 2.60 10.78 1.92
C ALA A 87 3.43 11.01 3.19
N GLU A 88 2.83 11.56 4.25
CA GLU A 88 3.50 11.74 5.54
C GLU A 88 3.78 10.41 6.23
N SER A 89 2.85 9.44 6.21
CA SER A 89 3.10 8.08 6.71
C SER A 89 4.31 7.45 6.02
N PHE A 90 4.44 7.60 4.70
CA PHE A 90 5.57 7.02 3.97
C PHE A 90 6.88 7.81 4.07
N SER A 91 6.89 8.99 4.69
CA SER A 91 8.04 9.90 4.66
C SER A 91 9.31 9.35 5.32
N SER A 92 9.18 8.38 6.23
CA SER A 92 10.29 7.72 6.92
C SER A 92 10.72 6.38 6.32
N VAL A 93 10.02 5.90 5.28
CA VAL A 93 10.35 4.63 4.61
C VAL A 93 11.75 4.72 3.99
N TRP A 94 12.53 3.64 4.09
CA TRP A 94 13.88 3.63 3.55
C TRP A 94 13.89 3.67 2.03
N GLN A 95 13.13 2.79 1.37
CA GLN A 95 12.98 2.76 -0.08
C GLN A 95 11.51 2.64 -0.48
N LEU A 96 11.05 3.56 -1.32
CA LEU A 96 9.65 3.65 -1.75
C LEU A 96 9.57 3.85 -3.27
N HIS A 97 8.76 3.03 -3.94
CA HIS A 97 8.44 3.18 -5.37
C HIS A 97 6.98 3.58 -5.54
N LEU A 98 6.74 4.68 -6.25
CA LEU A 98 5.44 5.29 -6.51
C LEU A 98 5.33 5.74 -7.99
N ASN A 99 5.88 4.95 -8.93
CA ASN A 99 5.98 5.36 -10.33
C ASN A 99 4.61 5.54 -11.02
N GLY A 100 3.54 4.94 -10.49
CA GLY A 100 2.18 5.04 -11.01
C GLY A 100 1.47 6.37 -10.77
N LEU A 101 2.01 7.24 -9.91
CA LEU A 101 1.37 8.52 -9.59
C LEU A 101 1.44 9.49 -10.80
N PRO A 102 0.29 9.97 -11.32
CA PRO A 102 0.28 10.92 -12.43
C PRO A 102 0.55 12.36 -11.98
N SER A 103 0.31 12.67 -10.70
CA SER A 103 0.48 14.00 -10.09
C SER A 103 0.59 13.88 -8.58
N ILE A 104 1.26 14.84 -7.94
CA ILE A 104 1.29 15.03 -6.48
C ILE A 104 1.13 16.51 -6.14
N THR A 105 0.70 16.81 -4.91
CA THR A 105 0.64 18.17 -4.36
C THR A 105 2.01 18.66 -3.87
N ASP A 106 2.13 19.96 -3.60
CA ASP A 106 3.31 20.53 -2.93
C ASP A 106 3.53 19.89 -1.53
N GLU A 107 2.46 19.64 -0.78
CA GLU A 107 2.52 19.02 0.56
C GLU A 107 2.96 17.56 0.48
N GLN A 108 2.41 16.78 -0.45
CA GLN A 108 2.85 15.41 -0.73
C GLN A 108 4.33 15.37 -1.14
N ALA A 109 4.76 16.30 -1.99
CA ALA A 109 6.15 16.38 -2.41
C ALA A 109 7.10 16.72 -1.26
N GLU A 110 6.68 17.60 -0.35
CA GLU A 110 7.42 17.92 0.87
C GLU A 110 7.63 16.68 1.73
N SER A 111 6.56 15.93 2.04
CA SER A 111 6.64 14.69 2.80
C SER A 111 7.47 13.61 2.10
N LEU A 112 7.20 13.35 0.82
CA LEU A 112 7.93 12.34 0.04
C LEU A 112 9.41 12.69 -0.18
N SER A 113 9.78 13.98 -0.15
CA SER A 113 11.19 14.39 -0.28
C SER A 113 12.08 13.92 0.86
N LYS A 114 11.49 13.54 2.01
CA LYS A 114 12.16 13.01 3.20
C LYS A 114 12.55 11.53 3.06
N VAL A 115 11.90 10.80 2.14
CA VAL A 115 12.19 9.37 1.86
C VAL A 115 13.62 9.21 1.37
N ARG A 116 14.36 8.27 1.96
CA ARG A 116 15.79 8.12 1.68
C ARG A 116 16.08 7.68 0.24
N MET A 117 15.33 6.71 -0.27
CA MET A 117 15.38 6.27 -1.66
C MET A 117 13.97 6.28 -2.27
N LEU A 118 13.58 7.43 -2.83
CA LEU A 118 12.31 7.57 -3.54
C LEU A 118 12.49 7.31 -5.04
N TYR A 119 11.69 6.41 -5.57
CA TYR A 119 11.50 6.19 -7.01
C TYR A 119 10.10 6.67 -7.40
N ILE A 120 10.05 7.68 -8.26
CA ILE A 120 8.82 8.28 -8.78
C ILE A 120 9.05 8.66 -10.24
N SER A 121 7.98 8.87 -10.99
CA SER A 121 8.09 9.21 -12.42
C SER A 121 8.92 10.47 -12.65
N GLU A 122 9.67 10.50 -13.77
CA GLU A 122 10.53 11.62 -14.14
C GLU A 122 9.77 12.95 -14.21
N ALA A 123 8.48 12.91 -14.53
CA ALA A 123 7.60 14.07 -14.59
C ALA A 123 7.40 14.75 -13.23
N LEU A 124 7.49 14.00 -12.12
CA LEU A 124 7.29 14.50 -10.76
C LEU A 124 8.61 14.85 -10.05
N GLN A 125 9.75 14.40 -10.58
CA GLN A 125 11.07 14.67 -10.00
C GLN A 125 11.36 16.17 -9.76
N PRO A 126 11.02 17.11 -10.68
CA PRO A 126 11.27 18.53 -10.44
C PRO A 126 10.56 19.07 -9.19
N LEU A 127 9.38 18.54 -8.87
CA LEU A 127 8.62 18.95 -7.70
C LEU A 127 9.23 18.37 -6.42
N ILE A 128 9.68 17.11 -6.41
CA ILE A 128 10.44 16.54 -5.28
C ILE A 128 11.74 17.32 -5.02
N ASP A 129 12.47 17.67 -6.07
CA ASP A 129 13.76 18.38 -5.96
C ASP A 129 13.63 19.80 -5.41
N LYS A 130 12.44 20.42 -5.50
CA LYS A 130 12.12 21.71 -4.87
C LYS A 130 12.18 21.61 -3.34
N TYR A 131 11.86 20.45 -2.77
CA TYR A 131 11.77 20.25 -1.32
C TYR A 131 13.01 19.57 -0.72
N LYS A 132 13.79 18.81 -1.49
CA LYS A 132 15.09 18.26 -1.03
C LYS A 132 16.16 19.33 -0.72
N LYS A 133 15.96 20.57 -1.16
CA LYS A 133 16.94 21.67 -1.07
C LYS A 133 16.69 22.61 0.10
N GLN A 134 15.69 22.32 0.94
CA GLN A 134 15.31 23.11 2.12
C GLN A 134 15.92 22.49 3.38
#